data_AF-A0A914Z457-F1
#
_entry.id   AF-A0A914Z457-F1
#
_cell.length_a   1.000
_cell.length_b   1.000
_cell.length_c   1.000
_cell.angle_alpha   90.00
_cell.angle_beta   90.00
_cell.angle_gamma   90.00
#
_symmetry.space_group_name_H-M   'P 1'
#
loop_
_entity.id
_entity.type
_entity.pdbx_description
1 polymer ?
#
loop_
_entity_poly.entity_id
_entity_poly.type
_entity_poly.pdbx_seq_one_letter_code
_entity_poly.pdbx_strand_id
1 'polypeptide(L)'
;MQQLFPNEYHFYPKSWVLPAQINDFQNYCSTSKQDSWFIVKPDDGAQGTGIYLIQNPGQMQDTTSKQLIQEYIDDPFLMSDQLKFDFRVYAVIKSINPLSIYIAREGSKRLLSTVFHQMESHGVRTRRLWHGIKMIVVKTVLAMVPEIMLNYEHYFNDVPGPQCFQIMGFDIIVKKDGTPILLEVNSAPSLSIDHNVFSEDVSPPVRSIVDEVTFF
;
A
#
# COMPACT_ATOMS: atom_id res chain seq x y z
N MET A 1 4.85 -15.61 0.24
CA MET A 1 4.43 -15.57 1.66
C MET A 1 2.99 -16.01 1.89
N GLN A 2 1.98 -15.47 1.20
CA GLN A 2 0.56 -15.84 1.44
C GLN A 2 0.27 -17.34 1.24
N GLN A 3 0.92 -18.00 0.28
CA GLN A 3 0.81 -19.46 0.10
C GLN A 3 1.41 -20.25 1.28
N LEU A 4 2.48 -19.74 1.91
CA LEU A 4 3.15 -20.39 3.03
C LEU A 4 2.45 -20.11 4.36
N PHE A 5 1.92 -18.89 4.53
CA PHE A 5 1.31 -18.40 5.77
C PHE A 5 0.01 -17.63 5.48
N PRO A 6 -1.05 -18.32 5.02
CA PRO A 6 -2.28 -17.68 4.53
C PRO A 6 -2.99 -16.84 5.60
N ASN A 7 -2.96 -17.30 6.87
CA ASN A 7 -3.57 -16.58 7.99
C ASN A 7 -2.74 -15.38 8.46
N GLU A 8 -1.48 -15.27 8.04
CA GLU A 8 -0.60 -14.20 8.49
C GLU A 8 -0.46 -13.09 7.45
N TYR A 9 -0.61 -13.41 6.15
CA TYR A 9 -0.35 -12.51 5.01
C TYR A 9 -1.60 -12.19 4.18
N HIS A 10 -2.78 -12.15 4.80
CA HIS A 10 -4.03 -11.75 4.16
C HIS A 10 -4.24 -10.22 4.10
N PHE A 11 -3.21 -9.43 4.41
CA PHE A 11 -3.27 -7.97 4.49
C PHE A 11 -2.83 -7.26 3.19
N TYR A 12 -2.59 -8.02 2.13
CA TYR A 12 -2.26 -7.50 0.80
C TYR A 12 -3.29 -8.06 -0.20
N PRO A 13 -3.93 -7.21 -1.05
CA PRO A 13 -4.90 -7.69 -2.02
C PRO A 13 -4.24 -8.64 -3.02
N LYS A 14 -4.99 -9.61 -3.57
CA LYS A 14 -4.40 -10.49 -4.59
C LYS A 14 -3.92 -9.65 -5.76
N SER A 15 -2.80 -10.04 -6.34
CA SER A 15 -2.20 -9.31 -7.44
C SER A 15 -1.52 -10.26 -8.43
N TRP A 16 -1.44 -9.81 -9.68
CA TRP A 16 -0.88 -10.53 -10.81
C TRP A 16 0.03 -9.58 -11.59
N VAL A 17 1.24 -10.02 -11.87
CA VAL A 17 2.24 -9.29 -12.65
C VAL A 17 2.17 -9.74 -14.10
N LEU A 18 1.86 -8.81 -15.00
CA LEU A 18 1.86 -9.04 -16.44
C LEU A 18 3.27 -8.88 -17.04
N PRO A 19 3.56 -9.56 -18.16
CA PRO A 19 2.70 -10.55 -18.83
C PRO A 19 2.73 -11.94 -18.17
N ALA A 20 3.61 -12.15 -17.19
CA ALA A 20 3.92 -13.47 -16.63
C ALA A 20 2.71 -14.22 -16.04
N GLN A 21 1.74 -13.51 -15.46
CA GLN A 21 0.62 -14.09 -14.71
C GLN A 21 -0.75 -13.84 -15.35
N ILE A 22 -0.80 -13.51 -16.65
CA ILE A 22 -2.07 -13.22 -17.33
C ILE A 22 -3.03 -14.42 -17.32
N ASN A 23 -2.52 -15.63 -17.53
CA ASN A 23 -3.35 -16.84 -17.54
C ASN A 23 -3.94 -17.11 -16.14
N ASP A 24 -3.15 -16.88 -15.07
CA ASP A 24 -3.62 -17.02 -13.69
C ASP A 24 -4.74 -16.02 -13.38
N PHE A 25 -4.61 -14.78 -13.85
CA PHE A 25 -5.65 -13.76 -13.71
C PHE A 25 -6.93 -14.13 -14.47
N GLN A 26 -6.82 -14.60 -15.71
CA GLN A 26 -7.97 -15.05 -16.51
C GLN A 26 -8.70 -16.24 -15.86
N ASN A 27 -7.95 -17.21 -15.33
CA ASN A 27 -8.49 -18.35 -14.60
C ASN A 27 -9.19 -17.90 -13.30
N TYR A 28 -8.62 -16.91 -12.59
CA TYR A 28 -9.23 -16.34 -11.40
C TYR A 28 -10.57 -15.67 -11.69
N CYS A 29 -10.65 -14.83 -12.73
CA CYS A 29 -11.88 -14.17 -13.14
C CYS A 29 -12.95 -15.14 -13.63
N SER A 30 -12.55 -16.27 -14.22
CA SER A 30 -13.48 -17.31 -14.69
C SER A 30 -14.13 -18.10 -13.55
N THR A 31 -13.48 -18.16 -12.38
CA THR A 31 -13.91 -18.96 -11.22
C THR A 31 -14.50 -18.11 -10.09
N SER A 32 -14.25 -16.80 -10.10
CA SER A 32 -14.68 -15.86 -9.06
C SER A 32 -15.99 -15.15 -9.42
N LYS A 33 -16.66 -14.55 -8.43
CA LYS A 33 -17.91 -13.79 -8.63
C LYS A 33 -17.73 -12.67 -9.67
N GLN A 34 -18.73 -12.49 -10.53
CA GLN A 34 -18.74 -11.57 -11.68
C GLN A 34 -18.63 -10.07 -11.36
N ASP A 35 -18.60 -9.66 -10.08
CA ASP A 35 -18.72 -8.25 -9.67
C ASP A 35 -17.46 -7.65 -9.03
N SER A 36 -16.33 -8.36 -9.01
CA SER A 36 -15.10 -7.83 -8.42
C SER A 36 -14.44 -6.79 -9.34
N TRP A 37 -14.05 -5.65 -8.76
CA TRP A 37 -13.22 -4.65 -9.43
C TRP A 37 -11.74 -4.94 -9.24
N PHE A 38 -10.95 -4.64 -10.27
CA PHE A 38 -9.50 -4.71 -10.26
C PHE A 38 -8.92 -3.37 -10.68
N ILE A 39 -7.78 -3.02 -10.10
CA ILE A 39 -6.99 -1.86 -10.45
C ILE A 39 -5.75 -2.30 -11.23
N VAL A 40 -5.53 -1.69 -12.39
CA VAL A 40 -4.36 -1.92 -13.23
C VAL A 40 -3.39 -0.76 -13.03
N LYS A 41 -2.15 -1.09 -12.67
CA LYS A 41 -1.05 -0.15 -12.41
C LYS A 41 0.08 -0.41 -13.40
N PRO A 42 0.33 0.47 -14.39
CA PRO A 42 1.47 0.34 -15.28
C PRO A 42 2.81 0.51 -14.54
N ASP A 43 3.86 -0.21 -14.96
CA ASP A 43 5.16 -0.24 -14.27
C ASP A 43 5.91 1.12 -14.28
N ASP A 44 5.68 1.96 -15.29
CA ASP A 44 6.37 3.25 -15.50
C ASP A 44 5.64 4.47 -14.89
N GLY A 45 4.53 4.26 -14.18
CA GLY A 45 3.69 5.35 -13.67
C GLY A 45 4.06 5.78 -12.24
N ALA A 46 4.74 6.92 -12.07
CA ALA A 46 4.68 7.66 -10.81
C ALA A 46 3.36 8.45 -10.73
N GLN A 47 2.91 8.75 -9.50
CA GLN A 47 1.74 9.64 -9.23
C GLN A 47 0.40 9.15 -9.80
N GLY A 48 0.24 7.86 -10.05
CA GLY A 48 -1.02 7.27 -10.51
C GLY A 48 -1.35 7.48 -11.99
N THR A 49 -0.38 7.91 -12.79
CA THR A 49 -0.56 8.08 -14.24
C THR A 49 -0.83 6.72 -14.90
N GLY A 50 -1.91 6.64 -15.69
CA GLY A 50 -2.27 5.42 -16.43
C GLY A 50 -2.93 4.33 -15.60
N ILE A 51 -3.31 4.61 -14.34
CA ILE A 51 -4.13 3.70 -13.54
C ILE A 51 -5.56 3.68 -14.07
N TYR A 52 -6.12 2.48 -14.23
CA TYR A 52 -7.52 2.30 -14.62
C TYR A 52 -8.13 1.08 -13.92
N LEU A 53 -9.47 1.02 -13.93
CA LEU A 53 -10.23 -0.07 -13.34
C LEU A 53 -10.78 -1.00 -14.42
N ILE A 54 -10.82 -2.29 -14.11
CA ILE A 54 -11.43 -3.32 -14.94
C ILE A 54 -12.26 -4.26 -14.05
N GLN A 55 -13.30 -4.86 -14.62
CA GLN A 55 -14.07 -5.96 -14.01
C GLN A 55 -13.77 -7.29 -14.69
N ASN A 56 -13.34 -7.25 -15.95
CA ASN A 56 -13.01 -8.45 -16.71
C ASN A 56 -11.74 -8.29 -17.54
N PRO A 57 -11.03 -9.39 -17.84
CA PRO A 57 -9.81 -9.37 -18.65
C PRO A 57 -9.99 -8.75 -20.05
N GLY A 58 -11.20 -8.76 -20.60
CA GLY A 58 -11.50 -8.17 -21.91
C GLY A 58 -11.42 -6.64 -21.96
N GLN A 59 -11.42 -5.97 -20.80
CA GLN A 59 -11.28 -4.51 -20.68
C GLN A 59 -9.82 -4.03 -20.59
N MET A 60 -8.84 -4.95 -20.57
CA MET A 60 -7.43 -4.58 -20.53
C MET A 60 -7.02 -3.85 -21.81
N GLN A 61 -6.31 -2.73 -21.64
CA GLN A 61 -5.84 -1.92 -22.77
C GLN A 61 -4.56 -2.50 -23.39
N ASP A 62 -3.75 -3.18 -22.57
CA ASP A 62 -2.51 -3.82 -22.98
C ASP A 62 -2.24 -5.04 -22.09
N THR A 63 -1.83 -6.13 -22.70
CA THR A 63 -1.53 -7.42 -22.05
C THR A 63 -0.06 -7.82 -22.17
N THR A 64 0.73 -7.02 -22.88
CA THR A 64 2.11 -7.32 -23.25
C THR A 64 3.12 -6.55 -22.40
N SER A 65 2.81 -5.30 -22.05
CA SER A 65 3.67 -4.50 -21.17
C SER A 65 3.62 -4.99 -19.73
N LYS A 66 4.69 -4.67 -18.99
CA LYS A 66 4.76 -4.93 -17.56
C LYS A 66 3.77 -4.04 -16.82
N GLN A 67 2.85 -4.67 -16.10
CA GLN A 67 1.80 -4.01 -15.33
C GLN A 67 1.43 -4.88 -14.12
N LEU A 68 0.96 -4.26 -13.05
CA LEU A 68 0.40 -4.94 -11.89
C LEU A 68 -1.13 -4.84 -11.95
N ILE A 69 -1.80 -5.99 -11.99
CA ILE A 69 -3.24 -6.09 -11.74
C ILE A 69 -3.42 -6.44 -10.28
N GLN A 70 -4.31 -5.74 -9.57
CA GLN A 70 -4.57 -5.96 -8.15
C GLN A 70 -6.07 -5.91 -7.87
N GLU A 71 -6.56 -6.70 -6.91
CA GLU A 71 -7.93 -6.57 -6.41
C GLU A 71 -8.16 -5.16 -5.86
N TYR A 72 -9.24 -4.52 -6.31
CA TYR A 72 -9.61 -3.19 -5.83
C TYR A 72 -10.34 -3.30 -4.49
N ILE A 73 -10.01 -2.40 -3.56
CA ILE A 73 -10.71 -2.29 -2.27
C ILE A 73 -11.94 -1.39 -2.47
N ASP A 74 -13.10 -2.03 -2.61
CA ASP A 74 -14.39 -1.40 -2.89
C ASP A 74 -15.17 -0.97 -1.63
N ASP A 75 -14.74 -1.41 -0.45
CA ASP A 75 -15.31 -1.08 0.86
C ASP A 75 -14.35 -0.29 1.79
N PRO A 76 -13.68 0.78 1.32
CA PRO A 76 -12.79 1.57 2.17
C PRO A 76 -13.57 2.35 3.23
N PHE A 77 -12.90 2.66 4.34
CA PHE A 77 -13.38 3.64 5.30
C PHE A 77 -13.36 5.02 4.64
N LEU A 78 -14.50 5.68 4.62
CA LEU A 78 -14.65 7.03 4.08
C LEU A 78 -14.59 8.06 5.21
N MET A 79 -13.91 9.17 4.94
CA MET A 79 -13.83 10.29 5.86
C MET A 79 -15.14 11.09 5.85
N SER A 80 -15.27 12.11 6.72
CA SER A 80 -16.49 12.92 6.81
C SER A 80 -16.84 13.64 5.49
N ASP A 81 -15.84 13.92 4.66
CA ASP A 81 -15.95 14.51 3.31
C ASP A 81 -16.36 13.47 2.23
N GLN A 82 -16.65 12.22 2.62
CA GLN A 82 -16.94 11.08 1.74
C GLN A 82 -15.78 10.68 0.81
N LEU A 83 -14.56 11.12 1.10
CA LEU A 83 -13.39 10.75 0.33
C LEU A 83 -12.66 9.55 0.93
N LYS A 84 -12.08 8.74 0.04
CA LYS A 84 -11.12 7.69 0.39
C LYS A 84 -9.82 8.35 0.84
N PHE A 85 -9.05 7.65 1.65
CA PHE A 85 -7.73 8.08 2.04
C PHE A 85 -6.84 6.88 2.36
N ASP A 86 -5.54 7.06 2.19
CA ASP A 86 -4.51 6.12 2.63
C ASP A 86 -3.65 6.73 3.75
N PHE A 87 -3.10 5.86 4.59
CA PHE A 87 -2.05 6.18 5.53
C PHE A 87 -0.69 5.98 4.89
N ARG A 88 0.08 7.06 4.77
CA ARG A 88 1.52 6.98 4.62
C ARG A 88 2.16 6.72 5.99
N VAL A 89 2.76 5.55 6.15
CA VAL A 89 3.48 5.15 7.37
C VAL A 89 4.95 4.99 7.06
N TYR A 90 5.82 5.76 7.71
CA TYR A 90 7.26 5.63 7.55
C TYR A 90 7.81 4.57 8.52
N ALA A 91 8.68 3.70 8.01
CA ALA A 91 9.45 2.77 8.81
C ALA A 91 10.94 2.88 8.48
N VAL A 92 11.79 2.76 9.49
CA VAL A 92 13.25 2.73 9.36
C VAL A 92 13.74 1.33 9.68
N ILE A 93 14.34 0.67 8.70
CA ILE A 93 15.12 -0.56 8.90
C ILE A 93 16.53 -0.10 9.26
N LYS A 94 16.90 -0.20 10.53
CA LYS A 94 18.21 0.24 11.06
C LYS A 94 19.29 -0.83 10.87
N SER A 95 18.89 -2.09 10.97
CA SER A 95 19.76 -3.25 10.79
C SER A 95 18.91 -4.45 10.42
N ILE A 96 19.49 -5.38 9.68
CA ILE A 96 18.88 -6.68 9.34
C ILE A 96 19.47 -7.83 10.15
N ASN A 97 20.64 -7.63 10.77
CA ASN A 97 21.31 -8.62 11.62
C ASN A 97 22.04 -7.94 12.80
N PRO A 98 21.46 -7.88 14.01
CA PRO A 98 20.09 -8.28 14.34
C PRO A 98 19.05 -7.34 13.70
N LEU A 99 17.87 -7.89 13.37
CA LEU A 99 16.79 -7.10 12.77
C LEU A 99 16.28 -6.02 13.73
N SER A 100 16.31 -4.76 13.29
CA SER A 100 15.84 -3.61 14.05
C SER A 100 15.00 -2.69 13.16
N ILE A 101 13.70 -2.57 13.48
CA ILE A 101 12.72 -1.76 12.74
C ILE A 101 12.11 -0.70 13.67
N TYR A 102 12.09 0.55 13.23
CA TYR A 102 11.39 1.66 13.89
C TYR A 102 10.22 2.09 13.02
N ILE A 103 9.04 2.29 13.62
CA ILE A 103 7.83 2.69 12.88
C ILE A 103 7.41 4.07 13.39
N ALA A 104 7.41 5.05 12.51
CA ALA A 104 7.03 6.41 12.84
C ALA A 104 5.54 6.47 13.14
N ARG A 105 5.19 7.07 14.29
CA ARG A 105 3.80 7.33 14.68
C ARG A 105 3.21 8.58 14.02
N GLU A 106 4.04 9.34 13.30
CA GLU A 106 3.70 10.59 12.65
C GLU A 106 4.27 10.51 11.22
N GLY A 107 3.48 10.88 10.20
CA GLY A 107 3.92 10.66 8.81
C GLY A 107 2.89 10.71 7.67
N SER A 108 1.63 11.07 7.91
CA SER A 108 0.63 11.18 6.83
C SER A 108 0.43 12.61 6.35
N LYS A 109 -0.01 12.77 5.09
CA LYS A 109 -0.47 14.04 4.49
C LYS A 109 -1.57 14.72 5.32
N ARG A 110 -2.35 13.94 6.09
CA ARG A 110 -3.27 14.41 7.13
C ARG A 110 -2.70 14.00 8.50
N LEU A 111 -2.78 14.88 9.51
CA LEU A 111 -2.35 14.56 10.87
C LEU A 111 -3.00 13.25 11.33
N LEU A 112 -2.17 12.25 11.66
CA LEU A 112 -2.62 10.90 12.04
C LEU A 112 -3.61 10.94 13.20
N SER A 113 -3.38 11.87 14.14
CA SER A 113 -4.26 12.14 15.28
C SER A 113 -5.67 12.56 14.85
N THR A 114 -5.79 13.44 13.85
CA THR A 114 -7.08 13.89 13.31
C THR A 114 -7.83 12.74 12.67
N VAL A 115 -7.15 11.93 11.87
CA VAL A 115 -7.75 10.76 11.22
C VAL A 115 -8.21 9.74 12.26
N PHE A 116 -7.36 9.41 13.24
CA PHE A 116 -7.71 8.48 14.31
C PHE A 116 -8.89 8.97 15.15
N HIS A 117 -8.96 10.26 15.44
CA HIS A 117 -10.08 10.84 16.17
C HIS A 117 -11.41 10.70 15.39
N GLN A 118 -11.38 10.95 14.08
CA GLN A 118 -12.56 10.74 13.23
C GLN A 118 -12.94 9.27 13.10
N MET A 119 -11.98 8.36 13.02
CA MET A 119 -12.26 6.92 13.00
C MET A 119 -12.85 6.44 14.33
N GLU A 120 -12.39 6.97 15.46
CA GLU A 120 -12.95 6.69 16.79
C GLU A 120 -14.42 7.12 16.90
N SER A 121 -14.78 8.28 16.34
CA SER A 121 -16.17 8.74 16.34
C SER A 121 -17.09 7.83 15.52
N HIS A 122 -16.53 7.06 14.58
CA HIS A 122 -17.23 6.03 13.79
C HIS A 122 -17.08 4.62 14.38
N GLY A 123 -16.59 4.49 15.62
CA GLY A 123 -16.52 3.22 16.35
C GLY A 123 -15.27 2.37 16.08
N VAL A 124 -14.29 2.87 15.32
CA VAL A 124 -13.04 2.16 15.06
C VAL A 124 -12.14 2.21 16.29
N ARG A 125 -11.61 1.06 16.71
CA ARG A 125 -10.65 0.98 17.82
C ARG A 125 -9.23 1.28 17.33
N THR A 126 -8.82 2.55 17.35
CA THR A 126 -7.51 3.04 16.87
C THR A 126 -6.31 2.29 17.43
N ARG A 127 -6.33 1.88 18.70
CA ARG A 127 -5.26 1.05 19.29
C ARG A 127 -5.09 -0.29 18.57
N ARG A 128 -6.19 -0.93 18.17
CA ARG A 128 -6.17 -2.18 17.39
C ARG A 128 -5.74 -1.92 15.95
N LEU A 129 -6.25 -0.86 15.33
CA LEU A 129 -5.83 -0.45 14.00
C LEU A 129 -4.32 -0.19 13.93
N TRP A 130 -3.78 0.60 14.85
CA TRP A 130 -2.35 0.88 14.92
C TRP A 130 -1.51 -0.39 15.16
N HIS A 131 -1.99 -1.31 15.98
CA HIS A 131 -1.35 -2.61 16.13
C HIS A 131 -1.35 -3.39 14.80
N GLY A 132 -2.48 -3.43 14.08
CA GLY A 132 -2.57 -4.05 12.75
C GLY A 132 -1.60 -3.44 11.74
N ILE A 133 -1.52 -2.11 11.68
CA ILE A 133 -0.56 -1.37 10.84
C ILE A 133 0.88 -1.78 11.16
N LYS A 134 1.26 -1.83 12.44
CA LYS A 134 2.62 -2.28 12.83
C LYS A 134 2.88 -3.73 12.39
N MET A 135 1.90 -4.60 12.51
CA MET A 135 2.05 -6.00 12.08
C MET A 135 2.22 -6.11 10.57
N ILE A 136 1.53 -5.30 9.77
CA ILE A 136 1.75 -5.21 8.32
C ILE A 136 3.20 -4.85 8.03
N VAL A 137 3.70 -3.76 8.63
CA VAL A 137 5.09 -3.30 8.40
C VAL A 137 6.10 -4.40 8.77
N VAL A 138 5.99 -4.99 9.96
CA VAL A 138 6.92 -6.03 10.41
C VAL A 138 6.87 -7.25 9.49
N LYS A 139 5.68 -7.76 9.16
CA LYS A 139 5.53 -8.95 8.32
C LYS A 139 6.02 -8.71 6.89
N THR A 140 5.82 -7.52 6.35
CA THR A 140 6.37 -7.15 5.04
C THR A 140 7.89 -7.09 5.06
N VAL A 141 8.50 -6.47 6.08
CA VAL A 141 9.97 -6.47 6.21
C VAL A 141 10.49 -7.91 6.36
N LEU A 142 9.86 -8.75 7.18
CA LEU A 142 10.25 -10.16 7.33
C LEU A 142 10.20 -10.93 6.00
N ALA A 143 9.24 -10.62 5.13
CA ALA A 143 9.18 -11.22 3.80
C ALA A 143 10.35 -10.81 2.89
N MET A 144 10.93 -9.63 3.12
CA MET A 144 12.06 -9.08 2.35
C MET A 144 13.43 -9.48 2.92
N VAL A 145 13.52 -9.84 4.21
CA VAL A 145 14.78 -10.12 4.91
C VAL A 145 15.70 -11.10 4.16
N PRO A 146 15.24 -12.25 3.64
CA PRO A 146 16.14 -13.20 2.98
C PRO A 146 16.89 -12.58 1.78
N GLU A 147 16.19 -11.82 0.95
CA GLU A 147 16.76 -11.17 -0.22
C GLU A 147 17.70 -10.01 0.16
N ILE A 148 17.30 -9.21 1.15
CA ILE A 148 18.15 -8.11 1.65
C ILE A 148 19.42 -8.67 2.28
N MET A 149 19.34 -9.76 3.04
CA MET A 149 20.48 -10.36 3.73
C MET A 149 21.51 -10.93 2.75
N LEU A 150 21.05 -11.63 1.69
CA LEU A 150 21.95 -12.12 0.65
C LEU A 150 22.75 -11.00 -0.01
N ASN A 151 22.09 -9.89 -0.33
CA ASN A 151 22.77 -8.72 -0.90
C ASN A 151 23.70 -8.05 0.12
N TYR A 152 23.26 -7.90 1.37
CA TYR A 152 24.05 -7.27 2.42
C TYR A 152 25.34 -8.04 2.70
N GLU A 153 25.27 -9.37 2.84
CA GLU A 153 26.44 -10.22 3.06
C GLU A 153 27.39 -10.19 1.86
N HIS A 154 26.87 -10.11 0.64
CA HIS A 154 27.71 -9.98 -0.56
C HIS A 154 28.57 -8.72 -0.54
N TYR A 155 28.04 -7.59 -0.08
CA TYR A 155 28.75 -6.29 -0.09
C TYR A 155 29.53 -6.00 1.19
N PHE A 156 29.04 -6.45 2.34
CA PHE A 156 29.55 -6.02 3.66
C PHE A 156 30.07 -7.19 4.51
N ASN A 157 30.47 -8.29 3.88
CA ASN A 157 31.07 -9.42 4.58
C ASN A 157 32.24 -8.97 5.48
N ASP A 158 32.28 -9.50 6.70
CA ASP A 158 33.30 -9.20 7.72
C ASP A 158 33.43 -7.72 8.15
N VAL A 159 32.47 -6.85 7.80
CA VAL A 159 32.47 -5.45 8.26
C VAL A 159 31.66 -5.32 9.56
N PRO A 160 32.24 -4.72 10.63
CA PRO A 160 31.54 -4.60 11.91
C PRO A 160 30.41 -3.56 11.86
N GLY A 161 29.26 -3.94 12.40
CA GLY A 161 28.10 -3.04 12.58
C GLY A 161 27.22 -2.87 11.33
N PRO A 162 26.05 -2.23 11.48
CA PRO A 162 25.16 -1.96 10.37
C PRO A 162 25.78 -0.93 9.42
N GLN A 163 25.91 -1.29 8.15
CA GLN A 163 26.48 -0.41 7.11
C GLN A 163 25.43 0.44 6.40
N CYS A 164 24.17 0.03 6.46
CA CYS A 164 23.07 0.73 5.82
C CYS A 164 21.85 0.82 6.75
N PHE A 165 21.06 1.87 6.52
CA PHE A 165 19.70 1.98 7.00
C PHE A 165 18.81 2.31 5.81
N GLN A 166 17.53 1.96 5.90
CA GLN A 166 16.56 2.25 4.84
C GLN A 166 15.31 2.87 5.45
N ILE A 167 14.86 3.98 4.88
CA ILE A 167 13.55 4.57 5.16
C ILE A 167 12.59 4.06 4.10
N MET A 168 11.47 3.49 4.56
CA MET A 168 10.43 2.89 3.72
C MET A 168 9.12 3.61 3.99
N GLY A 169 8.39 3.97 2.93
CA GLY A 169 7.02 4.47 3.01
C GLY A 169 6.03 3.34 2.74
N PHE A 170 5.09 3.12 3.65
CA PHE A 170 4.02 2.14 3.49
C PHE A 170 2.71 2.88 3.24
N ASP A 171 2.01 2.50 2.18
CA ASP A 171 0.72 3.09 1.83
C ASP A 171 -0.35 2.08 2.26
N ILE A 172 -1.15 2.45 3.25
CA ILE A 172 -2.09 1.54 3.89
C ILE A 172 -3.49 2.15 3.83
N ILE A 173 -4.42 1.47 3.19
CA ILE A 173 -5.84 1.82 3.24
C ILE A 173 -6.50 1.11 4.42
N VAL A 174 -7.57 1.69 4.95
CA VAL A 174 -8.40 1.01 5.95
C VAL A 174 -9.77 0.73 5.37
N LYS A 175 -10.23 -0.51 5.53
CA LYS A 175 -11.58 -0.95 5.17
C LYS A 175 -12.61 -0.38 6.13
N LYS A 176 -13.88 -0.39 5.73
CA LYS A 176 -15.02 0.06 6.53
C LYS A 176 -15.12 -0.60 7.91
N ASP A 177 -14.67 -1.85 8.03
CA ASP A 177 -14.65 -2.61 9.30
C ASP A 177 -13.45 -2.28 10.22
N GLY A 178 -12.55 -1.38 9.78
CA GLY A 178 -11.34 -1.00 10.50
C GLY A 178 -10.12 -1.87 10.21
N THR A 179 -10.20 -2.80 9.26
CA THR A 179 -9.08 -3.64 8.83
C THR A 179 -8.08 -2.84 7.99
N PRO A 180 -6.79 -2.75 8.37
CA PRO A 180 -5.77 -2.13 7.53
C PRO A 180 -5.31 -3.09 6.43
N ILE A 181 -5.10 -2.55 5.22
CA ILE A 181 -4.66 -3.27 4.03
C ILE A 181 -3.50 -2.51 3.39
N LEU A 182 -2.41 -3.23 3.09
CA LEU A 182 -1.25 -2.69 2.39
C LEU A 182 -1.55 -2.50 0.91
N LEU A 183 -1.31 -1.30 0.38
CA LEU A 183 -1.43 -0.99 -1.04
C LEU A 183 -0.09 -1.10 -1.77
N GLU A 184 0.95 -0.48 -1.21
CA GLU A 184 2.29 -0.46 -1.79
C GLU A 184 3.37 -0.15 -0.74
N VAL A 185 4.62 -0.40 -1.10
CA VAL A 185 5.81 -0.07 -0.31
C VAL A 185 6.77 0.72 -1.19
N ASN A 186 7.10 1.92 -0.75
CA ASN A 186 7.96 2.87 -1.42
C ASN A 186 9.35 2.86 -0.76
N SER A 187 10.39 2.48 -1.51
CA SER A 187 11.79 2.48 -1.03
C SER A 187 12.47 3.85 -1.10
N ALA A 188 11.91 4.79 -1.87
CA ALA A 188 12.36 6.18 -1.93
C ALA A 188 11.17 7.12 -1.71
N PRO A 189 10.54 7.10 -0.51
CA PRO A 189 9.37 7.91 -0.27
C PRO A 189 9.76 9.39 -0.25
N SER A 190 8.89 10.27 -0.76
CA SER A 190 9.12 11.71 -0.61
C SER A 190 9.17 12.08 0.88
N LEU A 191 10.19 12.84 1.23
CA LEU A 191 10.37 13.48 2.54
C LEU A 191 10.19 15.00 2.46
N SER A 192 9.68 15.50 1.33
CA SER A 192 9.36 16.92 1.19
C SER A 192 8.32 17.32 2.23
N ILE A 193 8.61 18.39 2.96
CA ILE A 193 7.66 19.03 3.87
C ILE A 193 7.13 20.25 3.15
N ASP A 194 6.10 20.04 2.33
CA ASP A 194 5.40 21.13 1.67
C ASP A 194 4.41 21.72 2.68
N HIS A 195 4.89 22.68 3.49
CA HIS A 195 4.03 23.50 4.34
C HIS A 195 3.24 24.50 3.49
N ASN A 196 2.33 24.01 2.64
CA ASN A 196 1.27 24.88 2.15
C ASN A 196 0.24 25.04 3.28
N VAL A 197 0.49 26.03 4.14
CA VAL A 197 -0.60 26.77 4.76
C VAL A 197 -1.50 27.18 3.60
N PHE A 198 -2.75 26.70 3.59
CA PHE A 198 -3.72 27.00 2.55
C PHE A 198 -3.70 28.51 2.23
N SER A 199 -3.05 28.89 1.13
CA SER A 199 -3.31 30.18 0.50
C SER A 199 -4.68 30.06 -0.17
N GLU A 200 -5.53 31.04 0.05
CA GLU A 200 -6.95 31.05 -0.38
C GLU A 200 -7.15 31.01 -1.92
N ASP A 201 -6.09 30.87 -2.71
CA ASP A 201 -6.10 31.00 -4.18
C ASP A 201 -5.70 29.74 -4.97
N VAL A 202 -5.64 28.56 -4.35
CA VAL A 202 -5.36 27.33 -5.11
C VAL A 202 -6.66 26.73 -5.64
N SER A 203 -6.74 26.59 -6.96
CA SER A 203 -7.74 25.82 -7.68
C SER A 203 -8.06 24.50 -6.96
N PRO A 204 -9.32 24.01 -7.04
CA PRO A 204 -9.71 22.80 -6.32
C PRO A 204 -8.73 21.66 -6.67
N PRO A 205 -8.30 20.87 -5.68
CA PRO A 205 -7.36 19.78 -5.92
C PRO A 205 -7.93 18.89 -7.03
N VAL A 206 -7.11 18.64 -8.05
CA VAL A 206 -7.47 17.74 -9.16
C VAL A 206 -7.81 16.39 -8.54
N ARG A 207 -9.08 16.00 -8.64
CA ARG A 207 -9.58 14.75 -8.08
C ARG A 207 -9.03 13.59 -8.90
N SER A 208 -8.41 12.62 -8.23
CA SER A 208 -7.96 11.40 -8.90
C SER A 208 -9.18 10.56 -9.27
N ILE A 209 -9.13 9.81 -10.36
CA ILE A 209 -10.16 8.82 -10.69
C ILE A 209 -10.40 7.84 -9.54
N VAL A 210 -9.37 7.58 -8.73
CA VAL A 210 -9.42 6.73 -7.53
C VAL A 210 -10.26 7.38 -6.41
N ASP A 211 -10.29 8.71 -6.34
CA ASP A 211 -11.10 9.50 -5.41
C ASP A 211 -12.56 9.63 -5.90
N GLU A 212 -12.78 9.54 -7.22
CA GLU A 212 -14.09 9.71 -7.85
C GLU A 212 -14.92 8.44 -7.96
N VAL A 213 -14.35 7.24 -7.70
CA VAL A 213 -15.14 5.98 -7.66
C VAL A 213 -15.90 5.87 -6.34
N THR A 214 -16.85 6.78 -6.19
CA THR A 214 -18.01 6.72 -5.31
C THR A 214 -19.18 6.87 -6.28
N PHE A 215 -20.23 6.05 -6.17
CA PHE A 215 -21.33 5.90 -7.13
C PHE A 215 -21.09 4.87 -8.23
N PHE A 216 -21.37 3.59 -7.93
CA PHE A 216 -22.54 2.88 -8.44
C PHE A 216 -23.05 1.90 -7.38
#